data_AF-A0A3T0KMU1-F1
#
_entry.id   AF-A0A3T0KMU1-F1
#
_cell.length_a   1.000
_cell.length_b   1.000
_cell.length_c   1.000
_cell.angle_alpha   90.00
_cell.angle_beta   90.00
_cell.angle_gamma   90.00
#
_symmetry.space_group_name_H-M   'P 1'
#
loop_
_entity.id
_entity.type
_entity.pdbx_description
1 polymer ?
#
loop_
_entity_poly.entity_id
_entity_poly.type
_entity_poly.pdbx_seq_one_letter_code
_entity_poly.pdbx_strand_id
1 'polypeptide(L)'
;MTTFTNEGTGKSHVSFASPYPGKIIPMDLSELGGKIICQKDSFLAAAKGVSIGIEFQRKLGAGFFGGEGFIMQKLEGDGMAFVHAGGTIHEKQLAPGEMLRVDTGCLVAMTSGVNYDIEFVKGVKTALFGGEVIQRWEYVHQNKLIEAKENTRMFFLCPYHTLSYLE
;
A
#
# COMPACT_ATOMS: atom_id res chain seq x y z
N MET A 1 -13.31 13.88 -6.81
CA MET A 1 -12.14 14.50 -6.15
C MET A 1 -12.50 15.93 -5.81
N THR A 2 -12.20 16.39 -4.60
CA THR A 2 -12.52 17.75 -4.13
C THR A 2 -11.25 18.58 -4.11
N THR A 3 -11.31 19.82 -4.60
CA THR A 3 -10.18 20.75 -4.61
C THR A 3 -10.43 21.89 -3.63
N PHE A 4 -9.46 22.15 -2.75
CA PHE A 4 -9.48 23.27 -1.82
C PHE A 4 -8.53 24.35 -2.35
N THR A 5 -9.05 25.55 -2.64
CA THR A 5 -8.27 26.67 -3.19
C THR A 5 -8.45 27.89 -2.30
N ASN A 6 -7.38 28.62 -2.02
CA ASN A 6 -7.46 29.92 -1.37
C ASN A 6 -7.82 30.99 -2.40
N GLU A 7 -9.06 31.50 -2.39
CA GLU A 7 -9.53 32.56 -3.28
C GLU A 7 -9.30 33.97 -2.73
N GLY A 8 -8.82 34.09 -1.49
CA GLY A 8 -8.55 35.37 -0.83
C GLY A 8 -7.10 35.85 -0.99
N THR A 9 -6.79 36.98 -0.35
CA THR A 9 -5.43 37.54 -0.27
C THR A 9 -4.72 37.09 1.00
N GLY A 10 -3.43 36.76 0.90
CA GLY A 10 -2.60 36.35 2.05
C GLY A 10 -2.59 34.84 2.29
N LYS A 11 -1.92 34.42 3.38
CA LYS A 11 -1.72 33.00 3.70
C LYS A 11 -2.95 32.43 4.42
N SER A 12 -3.54 31.39 3.84
CA SER A 12 -4.63 30.61 4.43
C SER A 12 -4.18 29.18 4.71
N HIS A 13 -4.90 28.47 5.59
CA HIS A 13 -4.55 27.10 5.97
C HIS A 13 -5.79 26.19 5.85
N VAL A 14 -5.55 24.95 5.42
CA VAL A 14 -6.52 23.85 5.44
C VAL A 14 -5.82 22.64 6.08
N SER A 15 -6.57 21.87 6.86
CA SER A 15 -6.05 20.71 7.58
C SER A 15 -6.74 19.44 7.08
N PHE A 16 -5.96 18.40 6.83
CA PHE A 16 -6.45 17.08 6.42
C PHE A 16 -6.08 16.05 7.48
N ALA A 17 -6.98 15.10 7.74
CA ALA A 17 -6.78 14.01 8.68
C ALA A 17 -7.31 12.70 8.09
N SER A 18 -6.66 11.59 8.45
CA SER A 18 -7.15 10.24 8.15
C SER A 18 -8.25 9.83 9.13
N PRO A 19 -9.21 8.97 8.74
CA PRO A 19 -10.25 8.47 9.63
C PRO A 19 -9.76 7.46 10.69
N TYR A 20 -8.47 7.10 10.70
CA TYR A 20 -7.88 6.18 11.68
C TYR A 20 -6.48 6.62 12.15
N PRO A 21 -6.03 6.15 13.34
CA PRO A 21 -4.74 6.54 13.91
C PRO A 21 -3.54 6.09 13.06
N GLY A 22 -2.58 6.98 12.88
CA GLY A 22 -1.38 6.70 12.10
C GLY A 22 -0.53 7.93 11.86
N LYS A 23 0.38 7.83 10.90
CA LYS A 23 1.31 8.90 10.54
C LYS A 23 1.07 9.35 9.10
N ILE A 24 1.13 10.66 8.88
CA ILE A 24 1.10 11.27 7.56
C ILE A 24 2.53 11.38 7.06
N ILE A 25 2.77 10.92 5.84
CA ILE A 25 4.08 10.91 5.18
C ILE A 25 4.02 11.90 4.02
N PRO A 26 4.82 12.98 4.06
CA PRO A 26 5.01 13.83 2.90
C PRO A 26 5.87 13.11 1.85
N MET A 27 5.40 13.10 0.62
CA MET A 27 6.06 12.49 -0.54
C MET A 27 6.32 13.60 -1.57
N ASP A 28 7.57 14.01 -1.73
CA ASP A 28 7.95 14.92 -2.81
C ASP A 28 8.12 14.10 -4.10
N LEU A 29 7.19 14.26 -5.06
CA LEU A 29 7.24 13.50 -6.30
C LEU A 29 8.44 13.88 -7.16
N SER A 30 8.97 15.10 -7.05
CA SER A 30 10.15 15.52 -7.81
C SER A 30 11.41 14.76 -7.38
N GLU A 31 11.52 14.42 -6.09
CA GLU A 31 12.64 13.64 -5.53
C GLU A 31 12.43 12.12 -5.70
N LEU A 32 11.20 11.67 -5.97
CA LEU A 32 10.82 10.27 -6.08
C LEU A 32 10.61 9.80 -7.53
N GLY A 33 11.23 10.50 -8.49
CA GLY A 33 11.20 10.11 -9.91
C GLY A 33 9.87 10.44 -10.63
N GLY A 34 9.09 11.37 -10.09
CA GLY A 34 7.85 11.89 -10.68
C GLY A 34 6.63 10.98 -10.54
N LYS A 35 6.78 9.81 -9.89
CA LYS A 35 5.71 8.83 -9.72
C LYS A 35 5.86 8.02 -8.43
N ILE A 36 4.79 7.94 -7.66
CA ILE A 36 4.66 6.98 -6.56
C ILE A 36 3.38 6.17 -6.72
N ILE A 37 3.42 4.91 -6.28
CA ILE A 37 2.29 4.00 -6.28
C ILE A 37 1.89 3.76 -4.82
N CYS A 38 0.65 4.06 -4.44
CA CYS A 38 0.15 3.87 -3.08
C CYS A 38 -1.18 3.10 -3.06
N GLN A 39 -1.54 2.51 -1.92
CA GLN A 39 -2.89 1.97 -1.75
C GLN A 39 -3.92 3.10 -1.84
N LYS A 40 -5.10 2.79 -2.39
CA LYS A 40 -6.23 3.74 -2.49
C LYS A 40 -6.56 4.38 -1.13
N ASP A 41 -6.60 3.58 -0.07
CA ASP A 41 -6.98 4.05 1.28
C ASP A 41 -5.84 4.77 2.03
N SER A 42 -4.64 4.81 1.45
CA SER A 42 -3.50 5.57 1.96
C SER A 42 -3.43 6.98 1.42
N PHE A 43 -4.10 7.32 0.30
CA PHE A 43 -4.07 8.66 -0.24
C PHE A 43 -4.81 9.66 0.68
N LEU A 44 -4.15 10.76 1.06
CA LEU A 44 -4.75 11.81 1.90
C LEU A 44 -5.01 13.11 1.12
N ALA A 45 -3.97 13.68 0.52
CA ALA A 45 -4.05 14.93 -0.24
C ALA A 45 -2.85 15.05 -1.18
N ALA A 46 -2.94 15.91 -2.20
CA ALA A 46 -1.81 16.26 -3.04
C ALA A 46 -1.89 17.70 -3.52
N ALA A 47 -0.75 18.24 -3.92
CA ALA A 47 -0.64 19.54 -4.56
C ALA A 47 -1.44 19.55 -5.87
N LYS A 48 -2.01 20.72 -6.21
CA LYS A 48 -2.69 20.92 -7.49
C LYS A 48 -1.70 20.64 -8.62
N GLY A 49 -2.09 19.80 -9.57
CA GLY A 49 -1.24 19.38 -10.69
C GLY A 49 -0.79 17.92 -10.59
N VAL A 50 -0.79 17.33 -9.39
CA VAL A 50 -0.56 15.89 -9.22
C VAL A 50 -1.74 15.12 -9.79
N SER A 51 -1.45 14.25 -10.76
CA SER A 51 -2.43 13.36 -11.39
C SER A 51 -2.59 12.11 -10.55
N ILE A 52 -3.84 11.72 -10.30
CA ILE A 52 -4.19 10.51 -9.55
C ILE A 52 -4.87 9.54 -10.52
N GLY A 53 -4.25 8.37 -10.71
CA GLY A 53 -4.77 7.31 -11.55
C GLY A 53 -4.81 5.98 -10.82
N ILE A 54 -5.44 4.98 -11.43
CA ILE A 54 -5.31 3.59 -10.99
C ILE A 54 -4.05 3.03 -11.66
N GLU A 55 -3.12 2.51 -10.86
CA GLU A 55 -1.97 1.75 -11.38
C GLU A 55 -2.37 0.29 -11.59
N PHE A 56 -3.09 -0.26 -10.61
CA PHE A 56 -3.47 -1.66 -10.61
C PHE A 56 -4.76 -1.86 -9.83
N GLN A 57 -5.62 -2.74 -10.33
CA GLN A 57 -6.80 -3.21 -9.62
C GLN A 57 -6.95 -4.71 -9.81
N ARG A 58 -7.04 -5.46 -8.71
CA ARG A 58 -7.39 -6.89 -8.73
C ARG A 58 -8.54 -7.15 -7.81
N LYS A 59 -9.61 -7.70 -8.38
CA LYS A 59 -10.74 -8.23 -7.63
C LYS A 59 -10.29 -9.53 -6.96
N LEU A 60 -9.91 -9.42 -5.70
CA LEU A 60 -9.75 -10.57 -4.83
C LEU A 60 -11.18 -11.00 -4.43
N GLY A 61 -11.50 -12.29 -4.57
CA GLY A 61 -12.85 -12.81 -4.34
C GLY A 61 -13.46 -12.37 -3.00
N ALA A 62 -14.80 -12.39 -2.93
CA ALA A 62 -15.59 -11.84 -1.82
C ALA A 62 -15.05 -12.27 -0.44
N GLY A 63 -14.57 -11.32 0.37
CA GLY A 63 -14.18 -11.63 1.75
C GLY A 63 -13.48 -10.51 2.52
N PHE A 64 -12.48 -9.82 1.95
CA PHE A 64 -11.56 -9.00 2.77
C PHE A 64 -11.41 -7.51 2.39
N PHE A 65 -11.85 -7.08 1.20
CA PHE A 65 -11.61 -5.71 0.68
C PHE A 65 -12.90 -4.98 0.26
N GLY A 66 -13.99 -5.13 1.02
CA GLY A 66 -15.23 -4.37 0.78
C GLY A 66 -15.90 -4.60 -0.58
N GLY A 67 -15.53 -5.66 -1.31
CA GLY A 67 -16.08 -6.00 -2.63
C GLY A 67 -15.39 -5.33 -3.83
N GLU A 68 -14.63 -4.26 -3.63
CA GLU A 68 -13.88 -3.57 -4.70
C GLU A 68 -12.56 -4.26 -5.06
N GLY A 69 -12.02 -5.04 -4.12
CA GLY A 69 -10.75 -5.73 -4.25
C GLY A 69 -9.57 -4.84 -3.87
N PHE A 70 -8.38 -5.22 -4.33
CA PHE A 70 -7.15 -4.51 -4.03
C PHE A 70 -6.86 -3.47 -5.12
N ILE A 71 -6.79 -2.18 -4.74
CA ILE A 71 -6.58 -1.06 -5.65
C ILE A 71 -5.31 -0.30 -5.26
N MET A 72 -4.36 -0.22 -6.19
CA MET A 72 -3.22 0.68 -6.13
C MET A 72 -3.46 1.88 -7.03
N GLN A 73 -3.23 3.07 -6.48
CA GLN A 73 -3.27 4.32 -7.21
C GLN A 73 -1.86 4.80 -7.52
N LYS A 74 -1.69 5.41 -8.68
CA LYS A 74 -0.49 6.15 -9.05
C LYS A 74 -0.72 7.63 -8.80
N LEU A 75 0.27 8.28 -8.20
CA LEU A 75 0.36 9.73 -8.07
C LEU A 75 1.53 10.18 -8.94
N GLU A 76 1.24 10.97 -9.97
CA GLU A 76 2.21 11.39 -10.99
C GLU A 76 2.27 12.93 -11.04
N GLY A 77 3.48 13.49 -11.03
CA GLY A 77 3.70 14.94 -11.08
C GLY A 77 5.02 15.37 -10.43
N ASP A 78 5.15 16.66 -10.17
CA ASP A 78 6.34 17.32 -9.61
C ASP A 78 6.06 18.05 -8.29
N GLY A 79 4.88 17.81 -7.69
CA GLY A 79 4.44 18.44 -6.46
C GLY A 79 4.45 17.49 -5.25
N MET A 80 4.04 18.05 -4.10
CA MET A 80 3.87 17.27 -2.87
C MET A 80 2.63 16.39 -2.93
N ALA A 81 2.78 15.12 -2.55
CA ALA A 81 1.69 14.23 -2.19
C ALA A 81 1.78 13.89 -0.69
N PHE A 82 0.64 13.60 -0.07
CA PHE A 82 0.55 13.22 1.32
C PHE A 82 -0.18 11.89 1.39
N VAL A 83 0.49 10.89 1.97
CA VAL A 83 -0.09 9.57 2.21
C VAL A 83 -0.19 9.32 3.71
N HIS A 84 -1.18 8.54 4.10
CA HIS A 84 -1.43 8.12 5.46
C HIS A 84 -1.13 6.62 5.62
N ALA A 85 -0.53 6.29 6.75
CA ALA A 85 -0.20 4.92 7.13
C ALA A 85 -0.64 4.67 8.58
N GLY A 86 -1.49 3.67 8.79
CA GLY A 86 -1.97 3.28 10.12
C GLY A 86 -0.90 2.56 10.94
N GLY A 87 -0.57 3.05 12.13
CA GLY A 87 0.47 2.45 12.99
C GLY A 87 1.90 2.91 12.68
N THR A 88 2.87 2.00 12.80
CA THR A 88 4.30 2.30 12.60
C THR A 88 4.71 2.05 11.16
N ILE A 89 5.42 3.02 10.57
CA ILE A 89 5.94 2.93 9.21
C ILE A 89 7.39 2.46 9.25
N HIS A 90 7.71 1.48 8.40
CA HIS A 90 9.09 1.15 8.03
C HIS A 90 9.34 1.50 6.58
N GLU A 91 10.41 2.26 6.36
CA GLU A 91 10.96 2.48 5.04
C GLU A 91 12.03 1.42 4.75
N LYS A 92 11.94 0.76 3.60
CA LYS A 92 12.98 -0.16 3.11
C LYS A 92 13.36 0.20 1.69
N GLN A 93 14.66 0.30 1.46
CA GLN A 93 15.24 0.34 0.11
C GLN A 93 15.51 -1.09 -0.35
N LEU A 94 15.06 -1.42 -1.56
CA LEU A 94 15.41 -2.69 -2.21
C LEU A 94 16.44 -2.45 -3.30
N ALA A 95 17.42 -3.36 -3.34
CA ALA A 95 18.35 -3.44 -4.46
C ALA A 95 17.69 -4.12 -5.68
N PRO A 96 18.17 -3.87 -6.91
CA PRO A 96 17.73 -4.60 -8.10
C PRO A 96 17.84 -6.12 -7.91
N GLY A 97 16.76 -6.85 -8.20
CA GLY A 97 16.65 -8.30 -8.03
C GLY A 97 16.32 -8.75 -6.60
N GLU A 98 16.28 -7.85 -5.61
CA GLU A 98 15.83 -8.19 -4.26
C GLU A 98 14.32 -8.45 -4.25
N MET A 99 13.93 -9.57 -3.65
CA MET A 99 12.53 -9.96 -3.49
C MET A 99 12.10 -9.81 -2.03
N LEU A 100 10.89 -9.28 -1.84
CA LEU A 100 10.26 -9.16 -0.54
C LEU A 100 8.84 -9.71 -0.58
N ARG A 101 8.49 -10.51 0.42
CA ARG A 101 7.11 -10.94 0.66
C ARG A 101 6.47 -10.09 1.74
N VAL A 102 5.33 -9.48 1.43
CA VAL A 102 4.63 -8.55 2.34
C VAL A 102 3.15 -8.84 2.32
N ASP A 103 2.49 -8.79 3.48
CA ASP A 103 1.04 -8.87 3.53
C ASP A 103 0.40 -7.78 2.67
N THR A 104 -0.65 -8.16 1.92
CA THR A 104 -1.38 -7.24 1.03
C THR A 104 -1.83 -5.94 1.70
N GLY A 105 -2.23 -5.96 2.97
CA GLY A 105 -2.68 -4.81 3.74
C GLY A 105 -1.56 -3.93 4.31
N CYS A 106 -0.31 -4.39 4.28
CA CYS A 106 0.81 -3.68 4.91
C CYS A 106 1.59 -2.77 3.96
N LEU A 107 1.46 -2.95 2.65
CA LEU A 107 2.12 -2.08 1.68
C LEU A 107 1.38 -0.74 1.57
N VAL A 108 1.98 0.35 2.06
CA VAL A 108 1.40 1.71 1.99
C VAL A 108 1.70 2.35 0.63
N ALA A 109 2.98 2.44 0.29
CA ALA A 109 3.45 3.10 -0.91
C ALA A 109 4.81 2.55 -1.39
N MET A 110 5.10 2.68 -2.68
CA MET A 110 6.34 2.29 -3.32
C MET A 110 6.66 3.21 -4.50
N THR A 111 7.95 3.42 -4.79
CA THR A 111 8.40 4.13 -6.00
C THR A 111 8.12 3.30 -7.25
N SER A 112 8.23 3.92 -8.43
CA SER A 112 8.27 3.16 -9.69
C SER A 112 9.42 2.15 -9.71
N GLY A 113 9.31 1.12 -10.56
CA GLY A 113 10.37 0.12 -10.75
C GLY A 113 10.18 -1.19 -10.01
N VAL A 114 9.02 -1.41 -9.37
CA VAL A 114 8.69 -2.65 -8.68
C VAL A 114 7.80 -3.54 -9.55
N ASN A 115 8.24 -4.78 -9.76
CA ASN A 115 7.36 -5.87 -10.15
C ASN A 115 6.59 -6.33 -8.92
N TYR A 116 5.27 -6.42 -9.06
CA TYR A 116 4.40 -6.78 -7.95
C TYR A 116 3.37 -7.80 -8.42
N ASP A 117 3.24 -8.91 -7.67
CA ASP A 117 2.18 -9.89 -7.87
C ASP A 117 1.54 -10.28 -6.54
N ILE A 118 0.23 -10.56 -6.57
CA ILE A 118 -0.52 -11.08 -5.43
C ILE A 118 -0.58 -12.60 -5.55
N GLU A 119 0.11 -13.27 -4.64
CA GLU A 119 0.08 -14.72 -4.51
C GLU A 119 -0.91 -15.13 -3.41
N PHE A 120 -1.81 -16.05 -3.76
CA PHE A 120 -2.64 -16.72 -2.77
C PHE A 120 -1.84 -17.87 -2.15
N VAL A 121 -1.45 -17.75 -0.89
CA VAL A 121 -0.86 -18.88 -0.15
C VAL A 121 -1.98 -19.85 0.21
N LYS A 122 -2.15 -20.92 -0.57
CA LYS A 122 -3.14 -21.97 -0.31
C LYS A 122 -2.72 -22.79 0.92
N GLY A 123 -3.56 -22.80 1.95
CA GLY A 123 -3.26 -23.47 3.23
C GLY A 123 -4.44 -24.10 3.98
N VAL A 124 -5.57 -24.41 3.32
CA VAL A 124 -6.64 -25.16 4.00
C VAL A 124 -6.32 -26.65 3.95
N LYS A 125 -5.63 -27.17 4.97
CA LYS A 125 -5.55 -28.63 5.19
C LYS A 125 -6.79 -29.09 5.95
N THR A 126 -7.78 -29.60 5.24
CA THR A 126 -8.88 -30.36 5.86
C THR A 126 -8.33 -31.70 6.32
N ALA A 127 -8.13 -31.88 7.62
CA ALA A 127 -7.83 -33.20 8.17
C ALA A 127 -9.17 -33.93 8.43
N LEU A 128 -9.49 -34.93 7.59
CA LEU A 128 -10.63 -35.82 7.81
C LEU A 128 -10.22 -36.89 8.83
N PHE A 129 -10.54 -36.66 10.11
CA PHE A 129 -10.48 -37.70 11.14
C PHE A 129 -11.88 -38.22 11.42
N GLY A 130 -12.18 -39.43 10.94
CA GLY A 130 -13.19 -40.31 11.57
C GLY A 130 -14.65 -39.84 11.64
N GLY A 131 -15.10 -38.92 10.79
CA GLY A 131 -16.52 -38.54 10.70
C GLY A 131 -16.91 -37.21 11.34
N GLU A 132 -15.97 -36.49 11.97
CA GLU A 132 -16.15 -35.10 12.37
C GLU A 132 -15.21 -34.19 11.58
N VAL A 133 -15.79 -33.19 10.90
CA VAL A 133 -15.03 -32.19 10.15
C VAL A 133 -14.64 -31.06 11.10
N ILE A 134 -13.42 -31.13 11.63
CA ILE A 134 -12.83 -30.01 12.37
C ILE A 134 -12.21 -29.06 11.34
N GLN A 135 -12.92 -28.01 10.96
CA GLN A 135 -12.36 -26.95 10.12
C GLN A 135 -11.40 -26.10 10.96
N ARG A 136 -10.11 -26.47 10.93
CA ARG A 136 -9.06 -25.57 11.39
C ARG A 136 -8.86 -24.50 10.32
N TRP A 137 -9.36 -23.29 10.57
CA TRP A 137 -9.03 -22.12 9.77
C TRP A 137 -7.57 -21.76 10.03
N GLU A 138 -6.63 -22.35 9.29
CA GLU A 138 -5.33 -21.70 9.11
C GLU A 138 -5.60 -20.44 8.27
N TYR A 139 -5.32 -19.27 8.84
CA TYR A 139 -5.47 -17.99 8.16
C TYR A 139 -4.76 -18.06 6.79
N VAL A 140 -5.54 -17.99 5.71
CA VAL A 140 -5.00 -17.81 4.35
C VAL A 140 -4.43 -16.39 4.29
N HIS A 141 -3.13 -16.26 4.54
CA HIS A 141 -2.43 -14.99 4.31
C HIS A 141 -2.27 -14.77 2.81
N GLN A 142 -2.70 -13.62 2.33
CA GLN A 142 -2.36 -13.17 0.99
C GLN A 142 -1.10 -12.34 1.07
N ASN A 143 -0.04 -12.86 0.48
CA ASN A 143 1.24 -12.19 0.40
C ASN A 143 1.39 -11.58 -0.99
N LYS A 144 1.95 -10.38 -1.05
CA LYS A 144 2.50 -9.80 -2.26
C LYS A 144 3.95 -10.21 -2.38
N LEU A 145 4.32 -10.73 -3.54
CA LEU A 145 5.70 -10.80 -3.95
C LEU A 145 6.05 -9.48 -4.63
N ILE A 146 7.07 -8.81 -4.13
CA ILE A 146 7.59 -7.53 -4.61
C ILE A 146 9.04 -7.79 -5.04
N GLU A 147 9.35 -7.52 -6.30
CA GLU A 147 10.70 -7.59 -6.85
C GLU A 147 11.10 -6.21 -7.38
N ALA A 148 12.20 -5.67 -6.87
CA ALA A 148 12.71 -4.39 -7.34
C ALA A 148 13.52 -4.56 -8.62
N LYS A 149 13.23 -3.80 -9.68
CA LYS A 149 14.06 -3.73 -10.90
C LYS A 149 15.18 -2.72 -10.80
N GLU A 150 15.01 -1.73 -9.93
CA GLU A 150 15.94 -0.65 -9.66
C GLU A 150 15.89 -0.30 -8.16
N ASN A 151 16.80 0.57 -7.69
CA ASN A 151 16.77 1.03 -6.30
C ASN A 151 15.41 1.69 -5.99
N THR A 152 14.62 0.99 -5.19
CA THR A 152 13.23 1.37 -4.92
C THR A 152 13.05 1.63 -3.44
N ARG A 153 12.34 2.71 -3.09
CA ARG A 153 11.90 2.98 -1.71
C ARG A 153 10.48 2.46 -1.52
N MET A 154 10.27 1.71 -0.43
CA MET A 154 8.96 1.20 -0.04
C MET A 154 8.62 1.57 1.39
N PHE A 155 7.33 1.79 1.63
CA PHE A 155 6.77 2.15 2.93
C PHE A 155 5.78 1.08 3.37
N PHE A 156 6.03 0.52 4.56
CA PHE A 156 5.26 -0.58 5.13
C PHE A 156 4.63 -0.22 6.45
N LEU A 157 3.44 -0.77 6.70
CA LEU A 157 2.90 -0.93 8.03
C LEU A 157 3.60 -2.11 8.71
N CYS A 158 3.95 -1.93 9.97
CA CYS A 158 4.41 -3.00 10.83
C CYS A 158 3.26 -3.53 11.68
N PRO A 159 2.49 -4.56 11.26
CA PRO A 159 1.71 -5.32 12.21
C PRO A 159 2.70 -6.22 12.97
N TYR A 160 2.90 -5.94 14.26
CA TYR A 160 3.53 -6.83 15.24
C TYR A 160 4.54 -7.88 14.69
N HIS A 161 5.83 -7.52 14.73
CA HIS A 161 6.97 -8.45 14.83
C HIS A 161 7.18 -9.57 13.79
N THR A 162 6.54 -9.55 12.61
CA THR A 162 6.71 -10.64 11.63
C THR A 162 7.06 -10.13 10.23
N LEU A 163 8.22 -9.47 10.10
CA LEU A 163 8.94 -9.46 8.83
C LEU A 163 9.73 -10.77 8.78
N SER A 164 9.14 -11.81 8.20
CA SER A 164 9.87 -13.03 7.85
C SER A 164 10.84 -12.66 6.73
N TYR A 165 12.10 -12.43 7.08
CA TYR A 165 13.20 -12.44 6.13
C TYR A 165 13.26 -13.84 5.54
N LEU A 166 13.09 -13.96 4.22
CA LEU A 166 13.48 -15.17 3.51
C LEU A 166 14.99 -15.09 3.30
N GLU A 167 15.73 -15.92 4.05
CA GLU A 167 17.02 -16.45 3.59
C GLU A 167 16.79 -17.48 2.48
#